data_AF-A0AAI8T832-F1
#
_entry.id   AF-A0AAI8T832-F1
#
_cell.length_a   1.000
_cell.length_b   1.000
_cell.length_c   1.000
_cell.angle_alpha   90.00
_cell.angle_beta   90.00
_cell.angle_gamma   90.00
#
_symmetry.space_group_name_H-M   'P 1'
#
loop_
_entity.id
_entity.type
_entity.pdbx_description
1 polymer ?
#
loop_
_entity_poly.entity_id
_entity_poly.type
_entity_poly.pdbx_seq_one_letter_code
_entity_poly.pdbx_strand_id
1 'polypeptide(L)'
;MWRALYEAVSGLMTRFKDKDRVKSWGREVAKRSCHRKACVAVARKLAVIMHAMWSDGTFYVGDAAAGQTDAAARAHGNARKLLRAYR
;
A
#
# COMPACT_ATOMS: atom_id res chain seq x y z
N MET A 1 -4.02 19.02 3.75
CA MET A 1 -3.46 17.70 3.37
C MET A 1 -3.84 16.57 4.34
N TRP A 2 -3.53 16.64 5.65
CA TRP A 2 -3.69 15.50 6.57
C TRP A 2 -5.13 15.03 6.83
N ARG A 3 -6.09 15.96 6.90
CA ARG A 3 -7.51 15.63 7.17
C ARG A 3 -8.11 14.71 6.10
N ALA A 4 -7.83 15.00 4.82
CA ALA A 4 -8.30 14.21 3.70
C ALA A 4 -7.77 12.77 3.74
N LEU A 5 -6.51 12.58 4.15
CA LEU A 5 -5.92 11.25 4.27
C LEU A 5 -6.55 10.45 5.42
N TYR A 6 -6.80 11.08 6.56
CA TYR A 6 -7.50 10.43 7.67
C TYR A 6 -8.92 9.99 7.29
N GLU A 7 -9.66 10.86 6.60
CA GLU A 7 -11.02 10.58 6.14
C GLU A 7 -11.06 9.42 5.13
N ALA A 8 -10.16 9.45 4.15
CA ALA A 8 -10.00 8.36 3.18
C ALA A 8 -9.66 7.03 3.88
N VAL A 9 -8.76 7.06 4.88
CA VAL A 9 -8.38 5.88 5.65
C VAL A 9 -9.53 5.36 6.51
N SER A 10 -10.34 6.25 7.08
CA SER A 10 -11.55 5.87 7.82
C SER A 10 -12.52 5.12 6.91
N GLY A 11 -12.74 5.63 5.69
CA GLY A 11 -13.50 4.93 4.64
C GLY A 11 -12.88 3.60 4.23
N LEU A 12 -11.55 3.53 4.10
CA LEU A 12 -10.81 2.31 3.78
C LEU A 12 -10.99 1.22 4.86
N MET A 13 -10.94 1.59 6.14
CA MET A 13 -11.09 0.63 7.23
C MET A 13 -12.53 0.11 7.38
N THR A 14 -13.52 0.91 7.02
CA THR A 14 -14.95 0.62 7.25
C THR A 14 -15.66 0.05 6.02
N ARG A 15 -15.37 0.57 4.82
CA ARG A 15 -16.15 0.33 3.60
C ARG A 15 -15.47 -0.60 2.61
N PHE A 16 -14.15 -0.63 2.59
CA PHE A 16 -13.40 -1.51 1.69
C PHE A 16 -13.59 -2.96 2.13
N LYS A 17 -13.85 -3.87 1.19
CA LYS A 17 -14.07 -5.30 1.50
C LYS A 17 -12.86 -6.17 1.21
N ASP A 18 -11.94 -5.73 0.35
CA ASP A 18 -10.81 -6.57 -0.05
C ASP A 18 -9.73 -6.66 1.04
N LYS A 19 -8.87 -7.66 0.85
CA LYS A 19 -7.78 -8.01 1.75
C LYS A 19 -6.56 -7.14 1.42
N ASP A 20 -6.28 -6.18 2.28
CA ASP A 20 -5.08 -5.36 2.23
C ASP A 20 -4.18 -5.62 3.43
N ARG A 21 -2.87 -5.75 3.20
CA ARG A 21 -1.85 -5.90 4.25
C ARG A 21 -1.79 -4.69 5.18
N VAL A 22 -1.90 -3.47 4.64
CA VAL A 22 -1.94 -2.24 5.46
C VAL A 22 -3.23 -2.17 6.29
N LYS A 23 -4.35 -2.64 5.75
CA LYS A 23 -5.63 -2.67 6.46
C LYS A 23 -5.67 -3.75 7.54
N SER A 24 -5.13 -4.94 7.29
CA SER A 24 -5.05 -6.00 8.31
C SER A 24 -4.15 -5.57 9.47
N TRP A 25 -3.00 -4.94 9.17
CA TRP A 25 -2.17 -4.29 10.17
C TRP A 25 -2.92 -3.19 10.93
N GLY A 26 -3.66 -2.33 10.24
CA GLY A 26 -4.52 -1.30 10.86
C GLY A 26 -5.57 -1.89 11.80
N ARG A 27 -6.20 -3.01 11.43
CA ARG A 27 -7.16 -3.73 12.29
C ARG A 27 -6.49 -4.28 13.55
N GLU A 28 -5.28 -4.80 13.43
CA GLU A 28 -4.50 -5.28 14.58
C GLU A 28 -4.10 -4.14 15.53
N VAL A 29 -3.70 -3.00 14.98
CA VAL A 29 -3.43 -1.78 15.77
C VAL A 29 -4.69 -1.27 16.47
N ALA A 30 -5.85 -1.37 15.81
CA ALA A 30 -7.13 -0.97 16.39
C ALA A 30 -7.52 -1.86 17.60
N LYS A 31 -7.21 -3.17 17.55
CA LYS A 31 -7.45 -4.08 18.67
C LYS A 31 -6.61 -3.75 19.91
N ARG A 32 -5.36 -3.31 19.73
CA ARG A 32 -4.43 -3.01 20.83
C ARG A 32 -4.57 -1.61 21.41
N SER A 33 -5.17 -0.68 20.65
CA SER A 33 -5.32 0.72 21.07
C SER A 33 -6.75 1.21 20.88
N CYS A 34 -7.01 2.01 19.85
CA CYS A 34 -8.36 2.44 19.46
C CYS A 34 -8.42 2.74 17.96
N HIS A 35 -9.63 2.77 17.41
CA HIS A 35 -9.85 3.00 15.98
C HIS A 35 -9.21 4.30 15.47
N ARG A 36 -9.32 5.40 16.23
CA ARG A 36 -8.73 6.69 15.84
C ARG A 36 -7.20 6.63 15.72
N LYS A 37 -6.52 5.98 16.68
CA LYS A 37 -5.06 5.79 16.65
C LYS A 37 -4.63 4.88 15.50
N ALA A 38 -5.42 3.85 15.20
CA ALA A 38 -5.20 2.98 14.05
C ALA A 38 -5.32 3.73 12.72
N CYS A 39 -6.35 4.55 12.52
CA CYS A 39 -6.49 5.36 11.32
C CYS A 39 -5.31 6.31 11.12
N VAL A 40 -4.82 6.94 12.19
CA VAL A 40 -3.62 7.81 12.13
C VAL A 40 -2.36 7.02 11.75
N ALA A 41 -2.17 5.83 12.33
CA ALA A 41 -1.03 4.97 12.03
C ALA A 41 -1.05 4.46 10.57
N VAL A 42 -2.24 4.08 10.09
CA VAL A 42 -2.46 3.65 8.70
C VAL A 42 -2.25 4.80 7.72
N ALA A 43 -2.76 6.00 8.02
CA ALA A 43 -2.52 7.20 7.22
C ALA A 43 -1.03 7.48 7.03
N ARG A 44 -0.25 7.44 8.12
CA ARG A 44 1.22 7.61 8.06
C ARG A 44 1.87 6.57 7.16
N LYS A 45 1.48 5.31 7.30
CA LYS A 45 2.04 4.22 6.50
C LYS A 45 1.70 4.38 5.01
N LEU A 46 0.47 4.78 4.68
CA LEU A 46 0.07 5.04 3.30
C LEU A 46 0.80 6.25 2.70
N ALA A 47 1.00 7.33 3.45
CA ALA A 47 1.76 8.49 2.98
C ALA A 47 3.20 8.09 2.60
N VAL A 48 3.86 7.27 3.42
CA VAL A 48 5.21 6.75 3.14
C VAL A 48 5.21 5.86 1.90
N ILE A 49 4.23 4.95 1.78
CA ILE A 49 4.12 4.07 0.61
C ILE A 49 3.92 4.90 -0.66
N MET A 50 3.00 5.85 -0.66
CA MET A 50 2.74 6.70 -1.83
C MET A 50 3.98 7.53 -2.21
N HIS A 51 4.70 8.04 -1.20
CA HIS A 51 5.94 8.76 -1.45
C HIS A 51 7.03 7.86 -2.03
N ALA A 52 7.21 6.64 -1.50
CA ALA A 52 8.15 5.66 -2.03
C ALA A 52 7.78 5.20 -3.45
N MET A 53 6.50 5.00 -3.74
CA MET A 53 6.06 4.68 -5.10
C MET A 53 6.39 5.79 -6.09
N TRP A 54 6.25 7.05 -5.66
CA TRP A 54 6.58 8.22 -6.49
C TRP A 54 8.09 8.36 -6.72
N SER A 55 8.91 8.14 -5.69
CA SER A 55 10.37 8.30 -5.78
C SER A 55 11.07 7.10 -6.42
N ASP A 56 10.65 5.87 -6.07
CA ASP A 56 11.34 4.63 -6.46
C ASP A 56 10.73 3.97 -7.70
N GLY A 57 9.56 4.44 -8.17
CA GLY A 57 8.83 3.84 -9.29
C GLY A 57 8.30 2.42 -9.00
N THR A 58 8.29 2.02 -7.73
CA THR A 58 7.76 0.72 -7.28
C THR A 58 6.24 0.79 -7.09
N PHE A 59 5.58 -0.37 -7.08
CA PHE A 59 4.11 -0.45 -6.91
C PHE A 59 3.75 -1.10 -5.57
N TYR A 60 2.75 -0.54 -4.89
CA TYR A 60 2.17 -1.16 -3.70
C TYR A 60 1.24 -2.32 -4.08
N VAL A 61 1.48 -3.50 -3.51
CA VAL A 61 0.58 -4.64 -3.63
C VAL A 61 -0.10 -4.90 -2.27
N GLY A 62 -1.41 -4.64 -2.23
CA GLY A 62 -2.22 -4.77 -1.03
C GLY A 62 -2.54 -6.21 -0.63
N ASP A 63 -2.78 -7.08 -1.60
CA ASP A 63 -3.07 -8.49 -1.37
C ASP A 63 -1.81 -9.36 -1.45
N ALA A 64 -1.57 -10.17 -0.42
CA ALA A 64 -0.42 -11.06 -0.38
C ALA A 64 -0.51 -12.21 -1.41
N ALA A 65 -1.73 -12.60 -1.80
CA ALA A 65 -1.96 -13.64 -2.81
C ALA A 65 -1.81 -13.09 -4.24
N ALA A 66 -2.39 -11.93 -4.54
CA ALA A 66 -2.19 -11.25 -5.83
C ALA A 66 -0.74 -10.76 -6.04
N GLY A 67 -0.01 -10.46 -4.97
CA GLY A 67 1.36 -9.94 -5.06
C GLY A 67 2.38 -10.91 -5.64
N GLN A 68 2.17 -12.22 -5.54
CA GLN A 68 3.10 -13.20 -6.09
C GLN A 68 2.96 -13.33 -7.61
N THR A 69 1.72 -13.27 -8.13
CA THR A 69 1.44 -13.32 -9.56
C THR A 69 1.78 -11.99 -10.26
N ASP A 70 1.50 -10.86 -9.60
CA ASP A 70 1.71 -9.53 -10.16
C ASP A 70 3.16 -9.03 -10.05
N ALA A 71 3.87 -9.34 -8.97
CA ALA A 71 5.30 -8.99 -8.83
C ALA A 71 6.16 -9.84 -9.79
N ALA A 72 5.83 -11.14 -9.96
CA ALA A 72 6.49 -11.99 -10.94
C ALA A 72 6.27 -11.48 -12.37
N ALA A 73 5.05 -11.10 -12.74
CA ALA A 73 4.75 -10.54 -14.07
C ALA A 73 5.45 -9.21 -14.37
N ARG A 74 5.69 -8.36 -13.35
CA ARG A 74 6.23 -7.00 -13.53
C ARG A 74 7.75 -6.91 -13.35
N ALA A 75 8.38 -7.84 -12.62
CA ALA A 75 9.84 -8.01 -12.62
C ALA A 75 10.40 -8.29 -14.02
N HIS A 76 9.67 -9.07 -14.84
CA HIS A 76 9.99 -9.30 -16.25
C HIS A 76 9.93 -8.02 -17.12
N GLY A 77 9.16 -7.00 -16.74
CA GLY A 77 9.06 -5.73 -17.47
C GLY A 77 10.29 -4.82 -17.31
N ASN A 78 10.88 -4.82 -16.11
CA ASN A 78 12.10 -4.05 -15.83
C ASN A 78 13.34 -4.68 -16.47
N ALA A 79 13.41 -6.01 -16.57
CA ALA A 79 14.49 -6.72 -17.27
C ALA A 79 14.54 -6.40 -18.78
N ARG A 80 13.39 -6.26 -19.45
CA ARG A 80 13.32 -5.88 -20.87
C ARG A 80 13.79 -4.45 -21.14
N LYS A 81 13.56 -3.51 -20.21
CA LYS A 81 14.06 -2.13 -20.34
C LYS A 81 15.58 -2.05 -20.27
N LEU A 82 16.21 -2.90 -19.45
CA LEU A 82 17.66 -2.98 -19.32
C LEU A 82 18.33 -3.55 -20.58
N LEU A 83 17.70 -4.51 -21.26
CA LEU A 83 18.21 -5.09 -22.51
C LEU A 83 18.09 -4.14 -23.72
N ARG A 84 17.17 -3.16 -23.68
CA ARG A 84 17.00 -2.15 -24.74
C ARG A 84 17.89 -0.92 -24.58
N ALA A 85 18.47 -0.70 -23.39
CA ALA A 85 19.35 0.43 -23.11
C ALA A 85 20.82 0.18 -23.49
N TYR A 86 21.17 -1.05 -23.89
CA TYR A 86 22.51 -1.48 -24.29
C TYR A 86 22.64 -1.75 -25.81
N ARG A 87 21.72 -1.23 -26.62
CA ARG A 87 21.70 -1.39 -28.08
C ARG A 87 21.49 -0.04 -28.74
#